data_AF-A0A937HCB4-F1
#
_entry.id   AF-A0A937HCB4-F1
#
_cell.length_a   1.000
_cell.length_b   1.000
_cell.length_c   1.000
_cell.angle_alpha   90.00
_cell.angle_beta   90.00
_cell.angle_gamma   90.00
#
_symmetry.space_group_name_H-M   'P 1'
#
loop_
_entity.id
_entity.type
_entity.pdbx_description
1 polymer ?
#
loop_
_entity_poly.entity_id
_entity_poly.type
_entity_poly.pdbx_seq_one_letter_code
_entity_poly.pdbx_strand_id
1 'polypeptide(L)'
;MPSLLSLLGLFKKYRHFIYLIFLPLGGLYQHQYYQIPADHYRNLLGAENTLCVAITEVLKSNDFQHRFYGKIVRVDQKKSLGKVLIVLDKKKSNNQPIRGDLLITKSQPKELPSRKNPGDFDYKDYLNNIKIYDQIKVSNNDFIIVKKNKSSFLDQLYLWNDKLEKKLDKSGLATV
;
A
#
# COMPACT_ATOMS: atom_id res chain seq x y z
N MET A 1 27.40 -21.44 -33.19
CA MET A 1 26.14 -21.20 -32.43
C MET A 1 25.54 -22.55 -32.09
N PRO A 2 25.36 -22.91 -30.82
CA PRO A 2 24.76 -24.20 -30.46
C PRO A 2 23.31 -24.27 -31.00
N SER A 3 22.89 -25.44 -31.49
CA SER A 3 21.53 -25.66 -31.98
C SER A 3 20.54 -25.70 -30.81
N LEU A 4 19.27 -25.33 -31.05
CA LEU A 4 18.24 -25.24 -30.00
C LEU A 4 18.08 -26.56 -29.21
N LEU A 5 18.21 -27.69 -29.90
CA LEU A 5 18.19 -29.04 -29.31
C LEU A 5 19.38 -29.32 -28.39
N SER A 6 20.58 -28.85 -28.75
CA SER A 6 21.77 -28.98 -27.90
C SER A 6 21.65 -28.16 -26.60
N LEU A 7 21.01 -27.00 -26.68
CA LEU A 7 20.72 -26.15 -25.53
C LEU A 7 19.73 -26.82 -24.57
N LEU A 8 18.64 -27.41 -25.10
CA LEU A 8 17.65 -28.15 -24.30
C LEU A 8 18.26 -29.35 -23.56
N GLY A 9 19.16 -30.09 -24.20
CA GLY A 9 19.87 -31.22 -23.58
C GLY A 9 20.76 -30.79 -22.42
N LEU A 10 21.44 -29.65 -22.56
CA LEU A 10 22.23 -29.02 -21.50
C LEU A 10 21.35 -28.62 -20.30
N PHE A 11 20.20 -27.98 -20.53
CA PHE A 11 19.28 -27.63 -19.45
C PHE A 11 18.80 -28.84 -18.66
N LYS A 12 18.47 -29.95 -19.34
CA LYS A 12 18.04 -31.19 -18.67
C LYS A 12 19.15 -31.81 -17.82
N LYS A 13 20.40 -31.75 -18.29
CA LYS A 13 21.58 -32.28 -17.59
C LYS A 13 21.93 -31.48 -16.32
N TYR A 14 21.86 -30.15 -16.38
CA TYR A 14 22.28 -29.28 -15.26
C TYR A 14 21.13 -28.76 -14.40
N ARG A 15 19.89 -29.24 -14.61
CA ARG A 15 18.70 -28.79 -13.88
C ARG A 15 18.86 -28.78 -12.35
N HIS A 16 19.52 -29.78 -11.79
CA HIS A 16 19.76 -29.86 -10.34
C HIS A 16 20.70 -28.76 -9.84
N PHE A 17 21.74 -28.42 -10.60
CA PHE A 17 22.64 -27.30 -10.28
C PHE A 17 21.93 -25.96 -10.36
N ILE A 18 21.01 -25.80 -11.33
CA ILE A 18 20.15 -24.63 -11.42
C ILE A 18 19.34 -24.48 -10.12
N TYR A 19 18.62 -25.52 -9.67
CA TYR A 19 17.86 -25.44 -8.42
C TYR A 19 18.74 -25.14 -7.19
N LEU A 20 19.95 -25.71 -7.13
CA LEU A 20 20.89 -25.48 -6.04
C LEU A 20 21.36 -24.02 -5.98
N ILE A 21 21.48 -23.33 -7.11
CA ILE A 21 21.81 -21.90 -7.18
C ILE A 21 20.59 -21.04 -6.85
N PHE A 22 19.40 -21.40 -7.35
CA PHE A 22 18.19 -20.58 -7.17
C PHE A 22 17.68 -20.53 -5.72
N LEU A 23 17.85 -21.60 -4.92
CA LEU A 23 17.40 -21.63 -3.52
C LEU A 23 18.13 -20.60 -2.62
N PRO A 24 19.47 -20.54 -2.56
CA PRO A 24 20.19 -19.52 -1.78
C PRO A 24 19.98 -18.12 -2.34
N LEU A 25 19.93 -17.94 -3.67
CA LEU A 25 19.59 -16.64 -4.28
C LEU A 25 18.20 -16.17 -3.88
N GLY A 26 17.21 -17.07 -3.87
CA GLY A 26 15.85 -16.79 -3.40
C GLY A 26 15.83 -16.39 -1.93
N GLY A 27 16.59 -17.10 -1.08
CA GLY A 27 16.72 -16.76 0.35
C GLY A 27 17.36 -15.39 0.58
N LEU A 28 18.44 -15.07 -0.14
CA LEU A 28 19.10 -13.75 -0.09
C LEU A 28 18.17 -12.65 -0.58
N TYR A 29 17.46 -12.87 -1.69
CA TYR A 29 16.48 -11.94 -2.22
C TYR A 29 15.34 -11.71 -1.22
N GLN A 30 14.80 -12.77 -0.62
CA GLN A 30 13.74 -12.65 0.38
C GLN A 30 14.21 -11.89 1.62
N HIS A 31 15.41 -12.21 2.13
CA HIS A 31 16.00 -11.50 3.26
C HIS A 31 16.16 -10.00 2.97
N GLN A 32 16.73 -9.65 1.81
CA GLN A 32 16.88 -8.25 1.39
C GLN A 32 15.52 -7.56 1.15
N TYR A 33 14.55 -8.30 0.61
CA TYR A 33 13.23 -7.76 0.31
C TYR A 33 12.48 -7.30 1.57
N TYR A 34 12.65 -7.98 2.71
CA TYR A 34 11.99 -7.61 3.97
C TYR A 34 12.80 -6.63 4.84
N GLN A 35 14.01 -6.24 4.42
CA GLN A 35 14.75 -5.21 5.12
C GLN A 35 14.12 -3.83 4.91
N ILE A 36 14.03 -3.07 6.01
CA ILE A 36 13.56 -1.70 6.01
C ILE A 36 14.70 -0.79 5.52
N PRO A 37 14.54 -0.06 4.40
CA PRO A 37 15.56 0.84 3.89
C PRO A 37 15.88 1.98 4.87
N ALA A 38 17.09 2.54 4.80
CA ALA A 38 17.52 3.62 5.69
C ALA A 38 16.64 4.88 5.59
N ASP A 39 16.11 5.18 4.40
CA ASP A 39 15.21 6.30 4.10
C ASP A 39 13.72 5.98 4.33
N HIS A 40 13.42 4.85 4.96
CA HIS A 40 12.07 4.54 5.40
C HIS A 40 11.61 5.49 6.51
N TYR A 41 10.34 5.90 6.48
CA TYR A 41 9.81 6.91 7.41
C TYR A 41 10.08 6.58 8.87
N ARG A 42 9.97 5.31 9.26
CA ARG A 42 10.25 4.83 10.63
C ARG A 42 11.63 5.23 11.17
N ASN A 43 12.63 5.36 10.30
CA ASN A 43 13.98 5.75 10.68
C ASN A 43 14.17 7.28 10.74
N LEU A 44 13.16 8.04 10.28
CA LEU A 44 13.17 9.50 10.18
C LEU A 44 12.21 10.17 11.18
N LEU A 45 11.34 9.41 11.84
CA LEU A 45 10.40 9.91 12.84
C LEU A 45 11.13 10.37 14.11
N GLY A 46 10.64 11.48 14.67
CA GLY A 46 10.94 12.01 16.00
C GLY A 46 9.65 12.12 16.82
N ALA A 47 9.62 13.04 17.79
CA ALA A 47 8.44 13.22 18.66
C ALA A 47 7.25 13.87 17.92
N GLU A 48 7.54 14.88 17.09
CA GLU A 48 6.54 15.57 16.27
C GLU A 48 7.11 15.80 14.88
N ASN A 49 6.48 15.22 13.86
CA ASN A 49 6.84 15.45 12.46
C ASN A 49 5.61 15.79 11.63
N THR A 50 5.83 16.58 10.59
CA THR A 50 4.87 16.78 9.52
C THR A 50 5.10 15.73 8.44
N LEU A 51 4.10 14.91 8.18
CA LEU A 51 4.14 13.88 7.15
C LEU A 51 3.47 14.38 5.88
N CYS A 52 4.08 14.08 4.74
CA CYS A 52 3.45 14.19 3.43
C CYS A 52 3.20 12.78 2.90
N VAL A 53 1.92 12.44 2.73
CA VAL A 53 1.49 11.09 2.37
C VAL A 53 0.77 11.15 1.02
N ALA A 54 1.32 10.47 0.02
CA ALA A 54 0.67 10.33 -1.27
C ALA A 54 -0.37 9.21 -1.21
N ILE A 55 -1.62 9.50 -1.58
CA ILE A 55 -2.68 8.51 -1.64
C ILE A 55 -2.48 7.62 -2.86
N THR A 56 -2.23 6.34 -2.64
CA THR A 56 -2.00 5.36 -3.71
C THR A 56 -3.28 4.60 -4.06
N GLU A 57 -4.13 4.34 -3.08
CA GLU A 57 -5.35 3.56 -3.26
C GLU A 57 -6.44 3.99 -2.29
N VAL A 58 -7.67 4.07 -2.79
CA VAL A 58 -8.88 4.32 -2.00
C VAL A 58 -9.52 2.96 -1.72
N LEU A 59 -9.69 2.60 -0.45
CA LEU A 59 -10.27 1.32 -0.05
C LEU A 59 -11.77 1.45 0.20
N LYS A 60 -12.46 0.29 0.21
CA LYS A 60 -13.86 0.22 0.59
C LYS A 60 -14.06 0.82 1.98
N SER A 61 -14.86 1.88 2.02
CA SER A 61 -15.22 2.56 3.25
C SER A 61 -16.25 1.74 4.03
N ASN A 62 -16.26 1.85 5.35
CA ASN A 62 -17.31 1.28 6.20
C ASN A 62 -18.17 2.42 6.78
N ASP A 63 -19.16 2.13 7.61
CA ASP A 63 -20.08 3.16 8.12
C ASP A 63 -19.40 4.25 8.97
N PHE A 64 -18.21 3.98 9.48
CA PHE A 64 -17.52 4.86 10.42
C PHE A 64 -16.31 5.57 9.81
N GLN A 65 -15.66 4.97 8.81
CA GLN A 65 -14.32 5.34 8.37
C GLN A 65 -14.14 5.20 6.85
N HIS A 66 -13.45 6.18 6.29
CA HIS A 66 -12.78 6.06 5.01
C HIS A 66 -11.37 5.52 5.23
N ARG A 67 -10.93 4.63 4.35
CA ARG A 67 -9.62 3.98 4.45
C ARG A 67 -8.86 4.12 3.14
N PHE A 68 -7.55 4.30 3.25
CA PHE A 68 -6.68 4.50 2.09
C PHE A 68 -5.36 3.81 2.32
N TYR A 69 -4.76 3.31 1.25
CA TYR A 69 -3.32 3.08 1.24
C TYR A 69 -2.61 4.35 0.81
N GLY A 70 -1.58 4.71 1.56
CA GLY A 70 -0.71 5.83 1.28
C GLY A 70 0.75 5.44 1.25
N LYS A 71 1.56 6.28 0.63
CA LYS A 71 3.02 6.24 0.71
C LYS A 71 3.51 7.51 1.39
N ILE A 72 4.27 7.38 2.48
CA ILE A 72 4.92 8.52 3.12
C ILE A 72 6.10 8.91 2.22
N VAL A 73 5.95 10.03 1.52
CA VAL A 73 6.96 10.53 0.56
C VAL A 73 7.91 11.54 1.19
N ARG A 74 7.53 12.11 2.33
CA ARG A 74 8.33 13.09 3.06
C ARG A 74 8.01 13.05 4.56
N VAL A 75 9.06 13.14 5.37
CA VAL A 75 8.99 13.41 6.81
C VAL A 75 9.68 14.75 7.02
N ASP A 76 8.92 15.76 7.44
CA ASP A 76 9.31 17.17 7.46
C ASP A 76 9.92 17.63 6.12
N GLN A 77 11.24 17.82 6.11
CA GLN A 77 11.98 18.25 4.94
C GLN A 77 12.71 17.14 4.20
N LYS A 78 12.76 15.93 4.78
CA LYS A 78 13.50 14.79 4.26
C LYS A 78 12.61 13.93 3.38
N LYS A 79 13.11 13.55 2.20
CA LYS A 79 12.46 12.54 1.36
C LYS A 79 12.42 11.22 2.11
N SER A 80 11.31 10.51 1.98
CA SER A 80 11.05 9.27 2.68
C SER A 80 10.37 8.27 1.76
N LEU A 81 10.42 7.00 2.15
CA LEU A 81 9.60 5.95 1.59
C LEU A 81 8.88 5.15 2.67
N GLY A 82 7.98 4.27 2.26
CA GLY A 82 7.22 3.38 3.12
C GLY A 82 5.72 3.55 2.94
N LYS A 83 4.99 2.44 3.06
CA LYS A 83 3.54 2.44 2.92
C LYS A 83 2.89 2.54 4.30
N VAL A 84 1.69 3.09 4.32
CA VAL A 84 0.91 3.31 5.54
C VAL A 84 -0.58 3.17 5.25
N LEU A 85 -1.32 2.67 6.23
CA LEU A 85 -2.78 2.69 6.20
C LEU A 85 -3.27 4.04 6.73
N ILE A 86 -4.09 4.76 5.98
CA ILE A 86 -4.71 5.99 6.46
C ILE A 86 -6.16 5.68 6.81
N VAL A 87 -6.57 6.11 8.00
CA VAL A 87 -7.93 5.93 8.51
C VAL A 87 -8.50 7.31 8.84
N LEU A 88 -9.56 7.67 8.13
CA LEU A 88 -10.25 8.96 8.24
C LEU A 88 -11.67 8.75 8.77
N ASP A 89 -12.02 9.39 9.88
CA ASP A 89 -13.34 9.25 10.49
C ASP A 89 -14.43 9.99 9.69
N LYS A 90 -15.47 9.26 9.27
CA LYS A 90 -16.59 9.78 8.45
C LYS A 90 -17.39 10.86 9.15
N LYS A 91 -17.68 10.67 10.45
CA LYS A 91 -18.52 11.60 11.25
C LYS A 91 -18.00 13.03 11.27
N LYS A 92 -16.72 13.21 10.98
CA LYS A 92 -16.05 14.50 11.05
C LYS A 92 -15.53 14.94 9.69
N SER A 93 -15.82 14.26 8.58
CA SER A 93 -15.20 14.56 7.28
C SER A 93 -16.16 14.95 6.16
N ASN A 94 -15.91 16.12 5.56
CA ASN A 94 -16.63 16.63 4.39
C ASN A 94 -15.83 16.50 3.10
N ASN A 95 -14.52 16.18 3.16
CA ASN A 95 -13.65 16.18 2.00
C ASN A 95 -12.76 14.94 1.98
N GLN A 96 -13.13 13.99 1.13
CA GLN A 96 -12.41 12.72 0.98
C GLN A 96 -11.23 12.90 0.01
N PRO A 97 -10.01 12.50 0.37
CA PRO A 97 -8.90 12.49 -0.57
C PRO A 97 -9.12 11.39 -1.63
N ILE A 98 -8.65 11.65 -2.84
CA ILE A 98 -8.69 10.69 -3.95
C ILE A 98 -7.27 10.19 -4.25
N ARG A 99 -7.19 9.12 -5.05
CA ARG A 99 -5.91 8.62 -5.54
C ARG A 99 -5.09 9.73 -6.20
N GLY A 100 -3.83 9.83 -5.82
CA GLY A 100 -2.88 10.81 -6.31
C GLY A 100 -2.85 12.13 -5.54
N ASP A 101 -3.83 12.38 -4.66
CA ASP A 101 -3.74 13.51 -3.73
C ASP A 101 -2.57 13.33 -2.76
N LEU A 102 -2.04 14.46 -2.28
CA LEU A 102 -1.12 14.48 -1.15
C LEU A 102 -1.88 14.90 0.10
N LEU A 103 -1.72 14.13 1.17
CA LEU A 103 -2.24 14.42 2.49
C LEU A 103 -1.09 14.87 3.37
N ILE A 104 -1.15 16.11 3.85
CA ILE A 104 -0.17 16.68 4.78
C ILE A 104 -0.77 16.62 6.18
N THR A 105 -0.12 15.97 7.14
CA THR A 105 -0.65 15.78 8.49
C THR A 105 0.45 15.80 9.54
N LYS A 106 0.11 16.22 10.76
CA LYS A 106 0.96 16.05 11.96
C LYS A 106 0.62 14.78 12.75
N SER A 107 -0.42 14.04 12.35
CA SER A 107 -0.78 12.78 12.98
C SER A 107 0.32 11.74 12.75
N GLN A 108 0.87 11.23 13.84
CA GLN A 108 1.97 10.26 13.79
C GLN A 108 1.49 8.86 13.43
N PRO A 109 2.30 8.05 12.73
CA PRO A 109 2.00 6.65 12.46
C PRO A 109 1.99 5.87 13.77
N LYS A 110 1.02 4.97 13.92
CA LYS A 110 0.88 4.08 15.06
C LYS A 110 0.82 2.65 14.56
N GLU A 111 1.23 1.73 15.41
CA GLU A 111 1.19 0.31 15.08
C GLU A 111 -0.22 -0.15 14.68
N LEU A 112 -0.27 -1.09 13.74
CA LEU A 112 -1.51 -1.73 13.33
C LEU A 112 -2.15 -2.50 14.48
N PRO A 113 -3.49 -2.42 14.63
CA PRO A 113 -4.19 -3.16 15.66
C PRO A 113 -4.15 -4.66 15.35
N SER A 114 -3.85 -5.46 16.37
CA SER A 114 -3.92 -6.92 16.27
C SER A 114 -5.36 -7.41 16.12
N ARG A 115 -5.53 -8.64 15.61
CA ARG A 115 -6.84 -9.30 15.55
C ARG A 115 -7.49 -9.35 16.94
N LYS A 116 -8.80 -9.15 16.99
CA LYS A 116 -9.55 -9.11 18.25
C LYS A 116 -10.05 -10.48 18.70
N ASN A 117 -10.45 -11.33 17.75
CA ASN A 117 -10.97 -12.66 18.06
C ASN A 117 -10.11 -13.76 17.42
N PRO A 118 -9.91 -14.90 18.10
CA PRO A 118 -9.35 -16.10 17.48
C PRO A 118 -10.21 -16.57 16.29
N GLY A 119 -9.57 -16.91 15.17
CA GLY A 119 -10.25 -17.37 13.94
C GLY A 119 -10.64 -16.26 12.96
N ASP A 120 -10.60 -14.99 13.38
CA ASP A 120 -10.78 -13.86 12.46
C ASP A 120 -9.58 -13.72 11.53
N PHE A 121 -9.83 -13.16 10.34
CA PHE A 121 -8.78 -12.79 9.40
C PHE A 121 -7.78 -11.83 10.04
N ASP A 122 -6.50 -12.20 10.03
CA ASP A 122 -5.44 -11.35 10.57
C ASP A 122 -5.08 -10.23 9.59
N TYR A 123 -5.80 -9.11 9.72
CA TYR A 123 -5.57 -7.96 8.85
C TYR A 123 -4.18 -7.34 9.07
N LYS A 124 -3.63 -7.43 10.28
CA LYS A 124 -2.28 -6.93 10.58
C LYS A 124 -1.23 -7.74 9.82
N ASP A 125 -1.34 -9.07 9.85
CA ASP A 125 -0.43 -9.96 9.10
C ASP A 125 -0.53 -9.74 7.60
N TYR A 126 -1.75 -9.62 7.06
CA TYR A 126 -1.95 -9.28 5.65
C TYR A 126 -1.27 -7.95 5.27
N LEU A 127 -1.45 -6.90 6.07
CA LEU A 127 -0.84 -5.60 5.82
C LEU A 127 0.69 -5.64 5.92
N ASN A 128 1.23 -6.37 6.89
CA ASN A 128 2.67 -6.59 7.03
C ASN A 128 3.26 -7.25 5.78
N ASN A 129 2.57 -8.25 5.22
CA ASN A 129 2.99 -8.93 3.99
C ASN A 129 3.08 -7.98 2.77
N ILE A 130 2.25 -6.94 2.72
CA ILE A 130 2.30 -5.91 1.68
C ILE A 130 3.12 -4.66 2.07
N LYS A 131 3.91 -4.77 3.15
CA LYS A 131 4.81 -3.73 3.72
C LYS A 131 4.10 -2.49 4.26
N ILE A 132 2.90 -2.68 4.79
CA ILE A 132 2.18 -1.67 5.57
C ILE A 132 2.27 -2.10 7.02
N TYR A 133 3.04 -1.36 7.80
CA TYR A 133 3.32 -1.72 9.19
C TYR A 133 2.62 -0.82 10.22
N ASP A 134 2.21 0.37 9.78
CA ASP A 134 1.58 1.39 10.62
C ASP A 134 0.29 1.89 9.98
N GLN A 135 -0.56 2.47 10.83
CA GLN A 135 -1.72 3.27 10.47
C GLN A 135 -1.56 4.72 10.95
N ILE A 136 -2.08 5.67 10.17
CA ILE A 136 -2.26 7.05 10.57
C ILE A 136 -3.77 7.30 10.69
N LYS A 137 -4.21 7.67 11.89
CA LYS A 137 -5.59 8.10 12.14
C LYS A 137 -5.66 9.62 12.06
N VAL A 138 -6.54 10.11 11.21
CA VAL A 138 -6.77 11.54 10.99
C VAL A 138 -8.23 11.91 11.15
N SER A 139 -8.48 13.07 11.73
CA SER A 139 -9.77 13.76 11.68
C SER A 139 -9.66 15.03 10.82
N ASN A 140 -10.78 15.67 10.47
CA ASN A 140 -10.78 16.77 9.48
C ASN A 140 -9.82 17.92 9.78
N ASN A 141 -9.49 18.19 11.04
CA ASN A 141 -8.63 19.30 11.42
C ASN A 141 -7.15 18.90 11.49
N ASP A 142 -6.84 17.63 11.27
CA ASP A 142 -5.48 17.09 11.45
C ASP A 142 -4.70 17.01 10.13
N PHE A 143 -5.31 17.37 9.00
CA PHE A 143 -4.68 17.26 7.70
C PHE A 143 -5.12 18.32 6.68
N ILE A 144 -4.26 18.53 5.69
CA ILE A 144 -4.51 19.36 4.52
C ILE A 144 -4.36 18.48 3.27
N ILE A 145 -5.30 18.61 2.33
CA ILE A 145 -5.21 17.93 1.03
C ILE A 145 -4.61 18.88 0.00
N VAL A 146 -3.53 18.47 -0.64
CA VAL A 146 -3.01 19.09 -1.86
C VAL A 146 -3.46 18.24 -3.04
N LYS A 147 -4.36 18.80 -3.84
CA LYS A 147 -4.94 18.11 -5.00
C LYS A 147 -3.91 17.94 -6.11
N LYS A 148 -3.98 16.78 -6.76
CA LYS A 148 -3.22 16.50 -7.97
C LYS A 148 -3.73 17.33 -9.15
N ASN A 149 -2.82 18.05 -9.81
CA ASN A 149 -3.17 18.98 -10.90
C ASN A 149 -3.41 18.33 -12.28
N LYS A 150 -3.08 17.05 -12.49
CA LYS A 150 -3.20 16.38 -13.81
C LYS A 150 -3.82 15.00 -13.67
N SER A 151 -4.88 14.70 -14.42
CA SER A 151 -5.41 13.33 -14.46
C SER A 151 -4.50 12.42 -15.30
N SER A 152 -4.28 11.21 -14.81
CA SER A 152 -3.60 10.11 -15.50
C SER A 152 -4.63 9.21 -16.16
N PHE A 153 -4.24 8.48 -17.21
CA PHE A 153 -5.06 7.42 -17.82
C PHE A 153 -5.57 6.42 -16.78
N LEU A 154 -4.75 6.08 -15.79
CA LEU A 154 -5.17 5.21 -14.69
C LEU A 154 -6.31 5.82 -13.88
N ASP A 155 -6.31 7.12 -13.63
CA ASP A 155 -7.39 7.77 -12.88
C ASP A 155 -8.71 7.71 -13.65
N GLN A 156 -8.65 7.81 -14.98
CA GLN A 156 -9.83 7.64 -15.83
C GLN A 156 -10.40 6.23 -15.72
N LEU A 157 -9.54 5.19 -15.71
CA LEU A 157 -9.96 3.81 -15.48
C LEU A 157 -10.60 3.62 -14.09
N TYR A 158 -10.04 4.24 -13.05
CA TYR A 158 -10.65 4.22 -11.71
C TYR A 158 -12.03 4.88 -11.70
N LEU A 159 -12.20 6.04 -12.35
CA LEU A 159 -13.50 6.70 -12.47
C LEU A 159 -14.50 5.85 -13.27
N TRP A 160 -14.03 5.09 -14.25
CA TRP A 160 -14.87 4.16 -14.99
C TRP A 160 -15.31 2.98 -14.12
N ASN A 161 -14.39 2.34 -13.40
CA ASN A 161 -14.72 1.27 -12.45
C ASN A 161 -15.71 1.74 -11.37
N ASP A 162 -15.51 2.94 -10.79
CA ASP A 162 -16.44 3.51 -9.81
C ASP A 162 -17.86 3.71 -10.39
N LYS A 163 -17.95 4.12 -11.66
CA LYS A 163 -19.24 4.21 -12.36
C LYS A 163 -19.87 2.84 -12.59
N LEU A 164 -19.07 1.81 -12.90
CA LEU A 164 -19.55 0.45 -13.09
C LEU A 164 -20.06 -0.13 -11.77
N GLU A 165 -19.32 0.01 -10.69
CA GLU A 165 -19.70 -0.44 -9.34
C GLU A 165 -21.03 0.20 -8.92
N LYS A 166 -21.16 1.53 -9.08
CA LYS A 166 -22.43 2.23 -8.82
C LYS A 166 -23.60 1.77 -9.68
N LYS A 167 -23.36 1.33 -10.92
CA LYS A 167 -24.41 0.77 -11.79
C LYS A 167 -24.78 -0.65 -11.36
N LEU A 168 -23.82 -1.46 -10.95
CA LEU A 168 -24.01 -2.82 -10.46
C LEU A 168 -24.79 -2.85 -9.14
N ASP A 169 -24.46 -1.95 -8.22
CA ASP A 169 -25.18 -1.80 -6.94
C ASP A 169 -26.66 -1.41 -7.18
N LYS A 170 -26.91 -0.54 -8.16
CA LYS A 170 -28.27 -0.13 -8.53
C LYS A 170 -29.05 -1.19 -9.30
N SER A 171 -28.39 -2.12 -9.97
CA SER A 171 -29.06 -3.13 -10.80
C SER A 171 -29.51 -4.36 -10.01
N GLY A 172 -29.24 -4.44 -8.70
CA GLY A 172 -29.59 -5.59 -7.86
C GLY A 172 -28.77 -6.86 -8.15
N LEU A 173 -27.73 -6.75 -9.00
CA LEU A 173 -26.85 -7.87 -9.34
C LEU A 173 -25.76 -8.12 -8.30
N ALA A 174 -25.54 -7.17 -7.40
CA ALA A 174 -24.53 -7.24 -6.34
C ALA A 174 -24.99 -8.05 -5.11
N THR A 175 -26.26 -8.46 -5.04
CA THR A 175 -26.87 -9.17 -3.90
C THR A 175 -27.14 -10.65 -4.19
N VAL A 176 -26.15 -11.38 -4.71
CA VAL A 176 -26.15 -12.84 -4.80
C VAL A 176 -24.97 -13.40 -4.01
#